data_AF-A0A1V0GQC5-F1
#
_entry.id   AF-A0A1V0GQC5-F1
#
_cell.length_a   1.000
_cell.length_b   1.000
_cell.length_c   1.000
_cell.angle_alpha   90.00
_cell.angle_beta   90.00
_cell.angle_gamma   90.00
#
_symmetry.space_group_name_H-M   'P 1'
#
loop_
_entity.id
_entity.type
_entity.pdbx_description
1 polymer ?
#
loop_
_entity_poly.entity_id
_entity_poly.type
_entity_poly.pdbx_seq_one_letter_code
_entity_poly.pdbx_strand_id
1 'polypeptide(L)'
;MNASNTARAYGWVARFFHWTVAVLILAAIALGLYAGGLPQGTQDQMQAIFATFSVHKTVGVAVLILALGRILWTLSQPRPRPLHPNRRAETFLAETVHWALYLGMVIMPLSGWLLHSAAPGGFSRILWPLGQRLPLVPQDVALSDRFAAFHETGWWVLAGLVALHVAGALKHTLIDRDGTLARMAGDPESAPQPPQAPRRPLVHVLAALLALGLWTATALLSAEAPEETAPAATTQPDAPTTATTAAQGTAWTVAQGTLSIEVTQGGNPVQGTFGGWTADIDYDPATGSGHVEVLIDVASLSLGAVSDSAKGPDFLNAPAHPQARFDARILPPRTQGGPHVAQGTLTIAGKPVETTLPFELTLDGDRATARGTLTVDRRDFGVGAGYADESTVGFGVAIRFDLTASRQP
;
A
#
# COMPACT_ATOMS: atom_id res chain seq x y z
N MET A 1 -24.24 -8.29 -36.37
CA MET A 1 -24.90 -8.03 -35.07
C MET A 1 -25.02 -6.52 -34.87
N ASN A 2 -26.17 -6.03 -34.37
CA ASN A 2 -26.33 -4.59 -34.10
C ASN A 2 -25.51 -4.13 -32.89
N ALA A 3 -24.93 -2.93 -32.98
CA ALA A 3 -24.17 -2.32 -31.88
C ALA A 3 -25.09 -1.89 -30.72
N SER A 4 -26.22 -1.27 -31.07
CA SER A 4 -27.23 -0.77 -30.14
C SER A 4 -28.18 -1.85 -29.63
N ASN A 5 -28.77 -1.61 -28.46
CA ASN A 5 -29.84 -2.42 -27.93
C ASN A 5 -31.12 -2.27 -28.77
N THR A 6 -32.03 -3.24 -28.61
CA THR A 6 -33.41 -3.17 -29.10
C THR A 6 -34.38 -3.42 -27.94
N ALA A 7 -35.69 -3.27 -28.17
CA ALA A 7 -36.68 -3.71 -27.18
C ALA A 7 -36.59 -5.22 -26.89
N ARG A 8 -36.06 -6.02 -27.83
CA ARG A 8 -36.00 -7.48 -27.83
C ARG A 8 -34.72 -8.00 -27.14
N ALA A 9 -33.54 -7.56 -27.59
CA ALA A 9 -32.24 -8.06 -27.16
C ALA A 9 -31.18 -6.95 -26.98
N TYR A 10 -30.10 -7.26 -26.26
CA TYR A 10 -28.94 -6.37 -26.10
C TYR A 10 -28.05 -6.40 -27.34
N GLY A 11 -27.52 -5.23 -27.73
CA GLY A 11 -26.55 -5.09 -28.81
C GLY A 11 -25.15 -5.56 -28.42
N TRP A 12 -24.27 -5.78 -29.41
CA TRP A 12 -22.96 -6.38 -29.17
C TRP A 12 -22.09 -5.56 -28.20
N VAL A 13 -22.19 -4.23 -28.22
CA VAL A 13 -21.42 -3.35 -27.31
C VAL A 13 -21.84 -3.57 -25.84
N ALA A 14 -23.14 -3.66 -25.59
CA ALA A 14 -23.66 -3.92 -24.24
C ALA A 14 -23.27 -5.32 -23.73
N ARG A 15 -23.23 -6.31 -24.64
CA ARG A 15 -22.78 -7.69 -24.35
C ARG A 15 -21.29 -7.75 -24.07
N PHE A 16 -20.46 -7.06 -24.85
CA PHE A 16 -19.02 -6.94 -24.60
C PHE A 16 -18.76 -6.39 -23.20
N PHE A 17 -19.31 -5.22 -22.88
CA PHE A 17 -19.20 -4.64 -21.53
C PHE A 17 -19.70 -5.60 -20.44
N HIS A 18 -20.83 -6.26 -20.65
CA HIS A 18 -21.38 -7.23 -19.68
C HIS A 18 -20.41 -8.38 -19.41
N TRP A 19 -19.98 -9.10 -20.44
CA TRP A 19 -19.17 -10.31 -20.29
C TRP A 19 -17.74 -10.00 -19.85
N THR A 20 -17.13 -8.93 -20.34
CA THR A 20 -15.80 -8.50 -19.88
C THR A 20 -15.83 -8.08 -18.41
N VAL A 21 -16.81 -7.26 -17.99
CA VAL A 21 -16.94 -6.88 -16.57
C VAL A 21 -17.27 -8.08 -15.68
N ALA A 22 -18.12 -9.01 -16.13
CA ALA A 22 -18.44 -10.22 -15.37
C ALA A 22 -17.20 -11.11 -15.15
N VAL A 23 -16.40 -11.36 -16.19
CA VAL A 23 -15.15 -12.13 -16.06
C VAL A 23 -14.16 -11.44 -15.14
N LEU A 24 -13.98 -10.12 -15.25
CA LEU A 24 -13.05 -9.37 -14.40
C LEU A 24 -13.52 -9.30 -12.93
N ILE A 25 -14.82 -9.19 -12.66
CA ILE A 25 -15.35 -9.26 -11.29
C ILE A 25 -15.10 -10.65 -10.67
N LEU A 26 -15.36 -11.73 -11.41
CA LEU A 26 -15.08 -13.09 -10.94
C LEU A 26 -13.59 -13.31 -10.71
N ALA A 27 -12.72 -12.79 -11.59
CA ALA A 27 -11.27 -12.82 -11.39
C ALA A 27 -10.82 -12.01 -10.16
N ALA A 28 -11.38 -10.82 -9.93
CA ALA A 28 -11.08 -10.02 -8.74
C ALA A 28 -11.49 -10.74 -7.45
N ILE A 29 -12.69 -11.33 -7.40
CA ILE A 29 -13.17 -12.11 -6.26
C ILE A 29 -12.24 -13.32 -6.02
N ALA A 30 -11.89 -14.08 -7.07
CA ALA A 30 -10.99 -15.22 -6.96
C ALA A 30 -9.60 -14.81 -6.46
N LEU A 31 -9.03 -13.71 -6.95
CA LEU A 31 -7.75 -13.16 -6.51
C LEU A 31 -7.79 -12.69 -5.04
N GLY A 32 -8.89 -12.07 -4.60
CA GLY A 32 -9.05 -11.61 -3.22
C GLY A 32 -9.15 -12.79 -2.23
N LEU A 33 -9.97 -13.79 -2.56
CA LEU A 33 -10.08 -15.03 -1.78
C LEU A 33 -8.77 -15.83 -1.77
N TYR A 34 -8.06 -15.90 -2.91
CA TYR A 34 -6.75 -16.54 -2.99
C TYR A 34 -5.72 -15.81 -2.12
N ALA A 35 -5.64 -14.48 -2.19
CA ALA A 35 -4.72 -13.69 -1.36
C ALA A 35 -4.99 -13.86 0.14
N GLY A 36 -6.26 -13.85 0.56
CA GLY A 36 -6.65 -14.06 1.97
C GLY A 36 -6.42 -15.51 2.47
N GLY A 37 -6.34 -16.48 1.55
CA GLY A 37 -6.05 -17.89 1.86
C GLY A 37 -4.56 -18.28 1.75
N LEU A 38 -3.68 -17.34 1.36
CA LEU A 38 -2.24 -17.62 1.34
C LEU A 38 -1.69 -17.71 2.78
N PRO A 39 -0.73 -18.63 3.04
CA PRO A 39 -0.04 -18.68 4.33
C PRO A 39 0.64 -17.36 4.67
N GLN A 40 0.85 -17.10 5.96
CA GLN A 40 1.50 -15.89 6.47
C GLN A 40 2.66 -16.28 7.40
N GLY A 41 3.68 -15.42 7.47
CA GLY A 41 4.82 -15.56 8.40
C GLY A 41 6.20 -15.56 7.73
N THR A 42 6.33 -15.94 6.46
CA THR A 42 7.62 -15.85 5.73
C THR A 42 7.64 -14.72 4.70
N GLN A 43 8.83 -14.27 4.31
CA GLN A 43 9.00 -13.20 3.33
C GLN A 43 8.37 -13.53 1.97
N ASP A 44 8.61 -14.74 1.45
CA ASP A 44 8.07 -15.18 0.15
C ASP A 44 6.54 -15.26 0.16
N GLN A 45 5.96 -15.66 1.30
CA GLN A 45 4.52 -15.65 1.53
C GLN A 45 3.96 -14.22 1.49
N MET A 46 4.62 -13.27 2.18
CA MET A 46 4.25 -11.85 2.12
C MET A 46 4.38 -11.29 0.69
N GLN A 47 5.44 -11.64 -0.05
CA GLN A 47 5.59 -11.22 -1.46
C GLN A 47 4.50 -11.80 -2.36
N ALA A 48 4.11 -13.06 -2.17
CA ALA A 48 3.01 -13.69 -2.91
C ALA A 48 1.67 -13.00 -2.61
N ILE A 49 1.40 -12.66 -1.36
CA ILE A 49 0.23 -11.87 -0.95
C ILE A 49 0.26 -10.48 -1.62
N PHE A 50 1.38 -9.75 -1.55
CA PHE A 50 1.50 -8.42 -2.15
C PHE A 50 1.40 -8.45 -3.67
N ALA A 51 1.98 -9.44 -4.34
CA ALA A 51 1.85 -9.63 -5.79
C ALA A 51 0.39 -9.92 -6.17
N THR A 52 -0.29 -10.81 -5.44
CA THR A 52 -1.70 -11.14 -5.69
C THR A 52 -2.60 -9.92 -5.50
N PHE A 53 -2.43 -9.16 -4.41
CA PHE A 53 -3.18 -7.93 -4.19
C PHE A 53 -2.85 -6.84 -5.22
N SER A 54 -1.62 -6.77 -5.73
CA SER A 54 -1.25 -5.86 -6.83
C SER A 54 -2.06 -6.17 -8.10
N VAL A 55 -2.20 -7.45 -8.46
CA VAL A 55 -3.04 -7.89 -9.59
C VAL A 55 -4.52 -7.63 -9.28
N HIS A 56 -5.02 -8.01 -8.10
CA HIS A 56 -6.40 -7.78 -7.67
C HIS A 56 -6.83 -6.31 -7.82
N LYS A 57 -6.03 -5.37 -7.28
CA LYS A 57 -6.30 -3.93 -7.38
C LYS A 57 -6.30 -3.45 -8.84
N THR A 58 -5.37 -3.94 -9.65
CA THR A 58 -5.29 -3.61 -11.08
C THR A 58 -6.54 -4.07 -11.84
N VAL A 59 -7.02 -5.30 -11.55
CA VAL A 59 -8.28 -5.82 -12.09
C VAL A 59 -9.47 -4.99 -11.59
N GLY A 60 -9.49 -4.59 -10.31
CA GLY A 60 -10.51 -3.71 -9.74
C GLY A 60 -10.60 -2.36 -10.45
N VAL A 61 -9.47 -1.68 -10.70
CA VAL A 61 -9.44 -0.43 -11.47
C VAL A 61 -9.91 -0.63 -12.92
N ALA A 62 -9.54 -1.75 -13.56
CA ALA A 62 -10.06 -2.08 -14.88
C ALA A 62 -11.58 -2.32 -14.89
N VAL A 63 -12.12 -2.98 -13.85
CA VAL A 63 -13.57 -3.12 -13.64
C VAL A 63 -14.22 -1.74 -13.50
N LEU A 64 -13.66 -0.83 -12.68
CA LEU A 64 -14.22 0.52 -12.48
C LEU A 64 -14.31 1.30 -13.80
N ILE A 65 -13.24 1.32 -14.59
CA ILE A 65 -13.20 2.03 -15.89
C ILE A 65 -14.25 1.45 -16.86
N LEU A 66 -14.30 0.12 -16.99
CA LEU A 66 -15.26 -0.55 -17.87
C LEU A 66 -16.70 -0.46 -17.35
N ALA A 67 -16.91 -0.41 -16.04
CA ALA A 67 -18.20 -0.20 -15.40
C ALA A 67 -18.75 1.20 -15.69
N LEU A 68 -17.92 2.24 -15.60
CA LEU A 68 -18.30 3.60 -15.98
C LEU A 68 -18.64 3.68 -17.47
N GLY A 69 -17.80 3.10 -18.34
CA GLY A 69 -18.10 2.97 -19.78
C GLY A 69 -19.41 2.24 -20.06
N ARG A 70 -19.69 1.15 -19.34
CA ARG A 70 -20.94 0.38 -19.41
C ARG A 70 -22.15 1.20 -18.95
N ILE A 71 -22.03 2.00 -17.90
CA ILE A 71 -23.10 2.90 -17.43
C ILE A 71 -23.40 3.95 -18.49
N LEU A 72 -22.38 4.70 -18.93
CA LEU A 72 -22.50 5.75 -19.95
C LEU A 72 -23.12 5.20 -21.25
N TRP A 73 -22.67 4.03 -21.69
CA TRP A 73 -23.31 3.32 -22.80
C TRP A 73 -24.78 3.03 -22.49
N THR A 74 -25.08 2.36 -21.38
CA THR A 74 -26.45 1.96 -21.01
C THR A 74 -27.43 3.13 -20.95
N LEU A 75 -27.01 4.30 -20.47
CA LEU A 75 -27.83 5.52 -20.42
C LEU A 75 -28.27 6.02 -21.82
N SER A 76 -27.47 5.75 -22.86
CA SER A 76 -27.80 6.08 -24.26
C SER A 76 -28.71 5.07 -24.96
N GLN A 77 -28.92 3.89 -24.36
CA GLN A 77 -29.51 2.75 -25.07
C GLN A 77 -30.98 2.49 -24.70
N PRO A 78 -31.82 2.02 -25.64
CA PRO A 78 -33.14 1.54 -25.30
C PRO A 78 -33.02 0.29 -24.42
N ARG A 79 -33.70 0.29 -23.27
CA ARG A 79 -33.72 -0.86 -22.36
C ARG A 79 -34.59 -1.99 -22.93
N PRO A 80 -34.06 -3.23 -23.08
CA PRO A 80 -34.87 -4.37 -23.49
C PRO A 80 -36.01 -4.62 -22.48
N ARG A 81 -37.23 -4.87 -22.97
CA ARG A 81 -38.42 -4.98 -22.10
C ARG A 81 -38.44 -6.31 -21.32
N PRO A 82 -39.06 -6.41 -20.13
CA PRO A 82 -39.26 -7.69 -19.45
C PRO A 82 -40.07 -8.67 -20.29
N LEU A 83 -39.73 -9.96 -20.26
CA LEU A 83 -40.54 -11.01 -20.91
C LEU A 83 -41.80 -11.35 -20.11
N HIS A 84 -41.72 -11.25 -18.77
CA HIS A 84 -42.80 -11.63 -17.85
C HIS A 84 -43.25 -10.46 -16.94
N PRO A 85 -43.72 -9.31 -17.48
CA PRO A 85 -44.08 -8.12 -16.70
C PRO A 85 -45.23 -8.33 -15.70
N ASN A 86 -45.97 -9.45 -15.82
CA ASN A 86 -47.01 -9.85 -14.87
C ASN A 86 -46.44 -10.52 -13.61
N ARG A 87 -45.22 -11.09 -13.67
CA ARG A 87 -44.52 -11.66 -12.51
C ARG A 87 -43.86 -10.54 -11.71
N ARG A 88 -44.67 -9.77 -10.98
CA ARG A 88 -44.29 -8.49 -10.36
C ARG A 88 -43.11 -8.61 -9.38
N ALA A 89 -43.15 -9.60 -8.49
CA ALA A 89 -42.10 -9.82 -7.50
C ALA A 89 -40.76 -10.20 -8.14
N GLU A 90 -40.77 -11.16 -9.08
CA GLU A 90 -39.58 -11.58 -9.85
C GLU A 90 -38.99 -10.41 -10.66
N THR A 91 -39.84 -9.61 -11.32
CA THR A 91 -39.39 -8.44 -12.08
C THR A 91 -38.77 -7.38 -11.17
N PHE A 92 -39.38 -7.10 -10.00
CA PHE A 92 -38.87 -6.13 -9.02
C PHE A 92 -37.56 -6.59 -8.36
N LEU A 93 -37.45 -7.87 -8.02
CA LEU A 93 -36.22 -8.45 -7.47
C LEU A 93 -35.09 -8.39 -8.50
N ALA A 94 -35.34 -8.83 -9.73
CA ALA A 94 -34.36 -8.72 -10.80
C ALA A 94 -33.93 -7.27 -11.05
N GLU A 95 -34.86 -6.32 -11.00
CA GLU A 95 -34.55 -4.89 -11.15
C GLU A 95 -33.70 -4.33 -10.00
N THR A 96 -34.01 -4.71 -8.75
CA THR A 96 -33.22 -4.37 -7.56
C THR A 96 -31.81 -4.96 -7.63
N VAL A 97 -31.67 -6.24 -7.98
CA VAL A 97 -30.37 -6.91 -8.12
C VAL A 97 -29.52 -6.26 -9.22
N HIS A 98 -30.11 -5.91 -10.37
CA HIS A 98 -29.39 -5.18 -11.40
C HIS A 98 -28.89 -3.82 -10.89
N TRP A 99 -29.74 -3.02 -10.24
CA TRP A 99 -29.32 -1.74 -9.66
C TRP A 99 -28.22 -1.90 -8.61
N ALA A 100 -28.34 -2.89 -7.72
CA ALA A 100 -27.35 -3.16 -6.69
C ALA A 100 -26.00 -3.61 -7.29
N LEU A 101 -26.00 -4.38 -8.37
CA LEU A 101 -24.80 -4.73 -9.13
C LEU A 101 -24.22 -3.53 -9.91
N TYR A 102 -25.06 -2.65 -10.45
CA TYR A 102 -24.61 -1.40 -11.11
C TYR A 102 -23.91 -0.45 -10.12
N LEU A 103 -24.38 -0.38 -8.87
CA LEU A 103 -23.71 0.36 -7.79
C LEU A 103 -22.43 -0.37 -7.33
N GLY A 104 -22.53 -1.68 -7.07
CA GLY A 104 -21.41 -2.49 -6.57
C GLY A 104 -20.18 -2.50 -7.48
N MET A 105 -20.37 -2.58 -8.80
CA MET A 105 -19.26 -2.55 -9.76
C MET A 105 -18.52 -1.19 -9.83
N VAL A 106 -19.06 -0.13 -9.22
CA VAL A 106 -18.40 1.17 -9.04
C VAL A 106 -17.87 1.30 -7.62
N ILE A 107 -18.73 1.09 -6.63
CA ILE A 107 -18.44 1.33 -5.21
C ILE A 107 -17.35 0.39 -4.67
N MET A 108 -17.34 -0.88 -5.05
CA MET A 108 -16.35 -1.85 -4.57
C MET A 108 -14.92 -1.56 -5.05
N PRO A 109 -14.63 -1.43 -6.36
CA PRO A 109 -13.27 -1.07 -6.78
C PRO A 109 -12.88 0.35 -6.34
N LEU A 110 -13.84 1.28 -6.22
CA LEU A 110 -13.57 2.61 -5.68
C LEU A 110 -13.19 2.56 -4.19
N SER A 111 -13.85 1.77 -3.35
CA SER A 111 -13.48 1.63 -1.94
C SER A 111 -12.10 0.98 -1.78
N GLY A 112 -11.75 -0.01 -2.61
CA GLY A 112 -10.40 -0.60 -2.62
C GLY A 112 -9.30 0.40 -3.07
N TRP A 113 -9.64 1.35 -3.95
CA TRP A 113 -8.71 2.42 -4.34
C TRP A 113 -8.63 3.54 -3.30
N LEU A 114 -9.74 3.88 -2.65
CA LEU A 114 -9.78 4.82 -1.53
C LEU A 114 -8.97 4.29 -0.33
N LEU A 115 -9.13 3.00 0.02
CA LEU A 115 -8.28 2.26 0.96
C LEU A 115 -6.80 2.42 0.61
N HIS A 116 -6.38 2.07 -0.61
CA HIS A 116 -4.97 2.19 -1.03
C HIS A 116 -4.46 3.64 -1.07
N SER A 117 -5.35 4.61 -1.29
CA SER A 117 -5.01 6.04 -1.31
C SER A 117 -4.83 6.61 0.11
N ALA A 118 -5.68 6.18 1.05
CA ALA A 118 -5.65 6.58 2.44
C ALA A 118 -4.55 5.87 3.25
N ALA A 119 -4.21 4.62 2.91
CA ALA A 119 -3.17 3.85 3.60
C ALA A 119 -1.79 4.55 3.54
N PRO A 120 -1.20 4.96 4.68
CA PRO A 120 0.20 5.39 4.75
C PRO A 120 1.15 4.25 4.32
N GLY A 121 2.35 4.58 3.81
CA GLY A 121 3.36 3.58 3.43
C GLY A 121 3.07 2.74 2.17
N GLY A 122 1.83 2.70 1.67
CA GLY A 122 1.50 2.26 0.31
C GLY A 122 1.67 0.76 0.01
N PHE A 123 0.84 -0.09 0.62
CA PHE A 123 0.82 -1.53 0.33
C PHE A 123 0.37 -1.88 -1.10
N SER A 124 1.02 -2.86 -1.74
CA SER A 124 0.69 -3.49 -3.05
C SER A 124 0.33 -2.51 -4.17
N ARG A 125 1.30 -2.24 -5.07
CA ARG A 125 1.18 -1.31 -6.20
C ARG A 125 0.08 -1.70 -7.19
N ILE A 126 -0.60 -0.72 -7.76
CA ILE A 126 -1.44 -0.89 -8.94
C ILE A 126 -0.51 -0.98 -10.16
N LEU A 127 -0.64 -2.02 -10.99
CA LEU A 127 0.31 -2.35 -12.07
C LEU A 127 0.11 -1.51 -13.36
N TRP A 128 -0.70 -0.45 -13.32
CA TRP A 128 -0.88 0.49 -14.42
C TRP A 128 0.07 1.69 -14.24
N PRO A 129 0.69 2.25 -15.30
CA PRO A 129 1.41 3.55 -15.27
C PRO A 129 0.56 4.81 -14.93
N LEU A 130 -0.64 4.65 -14.35
CA LEU A 130 -1.49 5.77 -13.90
C LEU A 130 -1.28 5.97 -12.39
N GLY A 131 -1.66 7.15 -11.90
CA GLY A 131 -1.46 7.54 -10.50
C GLY A 131 -1.94 6.48 -9.52
N GLN A 132 -1.06 6.08 -8.59
CA GLN A 132 -1.34 5.02 -7.62
C GLN A 132 -2.46 5.44 -6.66
N ARG A 133 -2.49 6.71 -6.27
CA ARG A 133 -3.47 7.28 -5.33
C ARG A 133 -4.43 8.23 -6.04
N LEU A 134 -5.67 8.24 -5.56
CA LEU A 134 -6.65 9.25 -5.95
C LEU A 134 -6.24 10.63 -5.40
N PRO A 135 -6.39 11.71 -6.19
CA PRO A 135 -6.08 13.06 -5.71
C PRO A 135 -7.04 13.46 -4.59
N LEU A 136 -6.57 14.32 -3.69
CA LEU A 136 -7.33 14.88 -2.55
C LEU A 136 -7.78 13.86 -1.49
N VAL A 137 -7.32 12.60 -1.54
CA VAL A 137 -7.49 11.64 -0.44
C VAL A 137 -6.33 11.82 0.55
N PRO A 138 -6.58 12.16 1.83
CA PRO A 138 -5.53 12.26 2.83
C PRO A 138 -4.99 10.87 3.17
N GLN A 139 -3.70 10.79 3.52
CA GLN A 139 -3.14 9.57 4.13
C GLN A 139 -3.51 9.57 5.61
N ASP A 140 -4.40 8.67 6.00
CA ASP A 140 -4.96 8.56 7.35
C ASP A 140 -5.33 7.10 7.63
N VAL A 141 -4.91 6.58 8.79
CA VAL A 141 -5.07 5.18 9.16
C VAL A 141 -6.54 4.86 9.42
N ALA A 142 -7.25 5.67 10.20
CA ALA A 142 -8.67 5.45 10.49
C ALA A 142 -9.54 5.49 9.22
N LEU A 143 -9.23 6.39 8.28
CA LEU A 143 -9.89 6.43 6.97
C LEU A 143 -9.58 5.19 6.12
N SER A 144 -8.33 4.73 6.12
CA SER A 144 -7.90 3.48 5.48
C SER A 144 -8.72 2.31 6.03
N ASP A 145 -8.78 2.15 7.36
CA ASP A 145 -9.41 1.02 8.02
C ASP A 145 -10.93 1.01 7.83
N ARG A 146 -11.58 2.18 7.82
CA ARG A 146 -13.00 2.31 7.44
C ARG A 146 -13.28 1.85 6.02
N PHE A 147 -12.38 2.14 5.06
CA PHE A 147 -12.50 1.63 3.70
C PHE A 147 -12.16 0.14 3.59
N ALA A 148 -11.25 -0.39 4.42
CA ALA A 148 -10.99 -1.83 4.53
C ALA A 148 -12.24 -2.57 5.02
N ALA A 149 -12.79 -2.17 6.19
CA ALA A 149 -14.00 -2.76 6.76
C ALA A 149 -15.18 -2.73 5.79
N PHE A 150 -15.37 -1.61 5.07
CA PHE A 150 -16.40 -1.51 4.04
C PHE A 150 -16.15 -2.41 2.83
N HIS A 151 -14.91 -2.53 2.36
CA HIS A 151 -14.57 -3.41 1.24
C HIS A 151 -14.68 -4.90 1.62
N GLU A 152 -14.32 -5.25 2.85
CA GLU A 152 -14.45 -6.60 3.40
C GLU A 152 -15.91 -7.00 3.64
N THR A 153 -16.74 -6.10 4.19
CA THR A 153 -18.18 -6.34 4.35
C THR A 153 -18.89 -6.36 2.98
N GLY A 154 -18.49 -5.46 2.08
CA GLY A 154 -19.12 -5.27 0.78
C GLY A 154 -18.91 -6.42 -0.21
N TRP A 155 -17.81 -7.19 -0.11
CA TRP A 155 -17.61 -8.31 -1.04
C TRP A 155 -18.60 -9.44 -0.79
N TRP A 156 -19.00 -9.70 0.47
CA TRP A 156 -20.07 -10.68 0.78
C TRP A 156 -21.40 -10.28 0.13
N VAL A 157 -21.75 -8.98 0.20
CA VAL A 157 -22.95 -8.44 -0.45
C VAL A 157 -22.84 -8.58 -1.97
N LEU A 158 -21.69 -8.24 -2.57
CA LEU A 158 -21.45 -8.40 -4.00
C LEU A 158 -21.55 -9.87 -4.44
N ALA A 159 -20.95 -10.80 -3.69
CA ALA A 159 -20.99 -12.22 -3.96
C ALA A 159 -22.42 -12.78 -3.91
N GLY A 160 -23.21 -12.38 -2.90
CA GLY A 160 -24.63 -12.73 -2.80
C GLY A 160 -25.45 -12.19 -3.98
N LEU A 161 -25.21 -10.94 -4.41
CA LEU A 161 -25.87 -10.34 -5.57
C LEU A 161 -25.49 -11.04 -6.89
N VAL A 162 -24.21 -11.40 -7.08
CA VAL A 162 -23.74 -12.15 -8.25
C VAL A 162 -24.35 -13.55 -8.27
N ALA A 163 -24.36 -14.25 -7.14
CA ALA A 163 -24.98 -15.56 -7.01
C ALA A 163 -26.49 -15.51 -7.33
N LEU A 164 -27.22 -14.53 -6.79
CA LEU A 164 -28.65 -14.34 -7.06
C LEU A 164 -28.93 -13.99 -8.54
N HIS A 165 -28.08 -13.16 -9.16
CA HIS A 165 -28.17 -12.83 -10.58
C HIS A 165 -27.96 -14.06 -11.48
N VAL A 166 -26.91 -14.85 -11.21
CA VAL A 166 -26.60 -16.09 -11.94
C VAL A 166 -27.71 -17.13 -11.72
N ALA A 167 -28.19 -17.31 -10.48
CA ALA A 167 -29.30 -18.21 -10.16
C ALA A 167 -30.58 -17.81 -10.91
N GLY A 168 -30.89 -16.52 -11.02
CA GLY A 168 -31.98 -16.02 -11.85
C GLY A 168 -31.81 -16.38 -13.33
N ALA A 169 -30.64 -16.12 -13.92
CA ALA A 169 -30.35 -16.47 -15.31
C ALA A 169 -30.45 -17.98 -15.57
N LEU A 170 -29.97 -18.81 -14.64
CA LEU A 170 -30.06 -20.27 -14.72
C LEU A 170 -31.50 -20.76 -14.58
N LYS A 171 -32.30 -20.22 -13.63
CA LYS A 171 -33.73 -20.49 -13.51
C LYS A 171 -34.46 -20.20 -14.82
N HIS A 172 -34.27 -19.01 -15.38
CA HIS A 172 -34.92 -18.62 -16.64
C HIS A 172 -34.50 -19.51 -17.83
N THR A 173 -33.27 -20.01 -17.84
CA THR A 173 -32.73 -20.85 -18.92
C THR A 173 -33.14 -22.32 -18.80
N LEU A 174 -33.11 -22.88 -17.59
CA LEU A 174 -33.26 -24.32 -17.33
C LEU A 174 -34.70 -24.71 -16.94
N ILE A 175 -35.40 -23.84 -16.21
CA ILE A 175 -36.74 -24.10 -15.67
C ILE A 175 -37.78 -23.42 -16.55
N ASP A 176 -37.78 -22.08 -16.62
CA ASP A 176 -38.77 -21.34 -17.43
C ASP A 176 -38.57 -21.55 -18.95
N ARG A 177 -37.32 -21.79 -19.37
CA ARG A 177 -36.88 -21.90 -20.78
C ARG A 177 -37.34 -20.72 -21.65
N ASP A 178 -37.41 -19.53 -21.05
CA ASP A 178 -38.03 -18.34 -21.64
C ASP A 178 -37.12 -17.52 -22.57
N GLY A 179 -35.91 -18.01 -22.84
CA GLY A 179 -34.95 -17.32 -23.71
C GLY A 179 -34.32 -16.05 -23.12
N THR A 180 -34.48 -15.75 -21.82
CA THR A 180 -33.87 -14.57 -21.17
C THR A 180 -32.35 -14.49 -21.40
N LEU A 181 -31.63 -15.61 -21.23
CA LEU A 181 -30.18 -15.65 -21.44
C LEU A 181 -29.79 -15.40 -22.90
N ALA A 182 -30.58 -15.86 -23.88
CA ALA A 182 -30.30 -15.64 -25.31
C ALA A 182 -30.23 -14.15 -25.68
N ARG A 183 -30.91 -13.29 -24.91
CA ARG A 183 -30.89 -11.83 -25.08
C ARG A 183 -29.52 -11.21 -24.82
N MET A 184 -28.68 -11.84 -23.98
CA MET A 184 -27.34 -11.38 -23.56
C MET A 184 -26.19 -12.28 -24.06
N ALA A 185 -26.42 -13.59 -24.20
CA ALA A 185 -25.40 -14.59 -24.57
C ALA A 185 -25.63 -15.25 -25.94
N GLY A 186 -26.89 -15.30 -26.40
CA GLY A 186 -27.30 -16.04 -27.60
C GLY A 186 -27.59 -15.14 -28.80
N ASP A 187 -28.10 -15.71 -29.87
CA ASP A 187 -28.44 -14.94 -31.08
C ASP A 187 -29.56 -13.90 -30.81
N PRO A 188 -29.35 -12.59 -31.13
CA PRO A 188 -30.38 -11.56 -30.99
C PRO A 188 -31.65 -11.81 -31.82
N GLU A 189 -31.56 -12.55 -32.93
CA GLU A 189 -32.66 -12.76 -33.88
C GLU A 189 -33.61 -13.87 -33.44
N SER A 190 -33.16 -14.80 -32.61
CA SER A 190 -33.96 -15.86 -31.96
C SER A 190 -34.52 -15.48 -30.58
N ALA A 191 -34.01 -14.43 -29.93
CA ALA A 191 -34.50 -13.96 -28.62
C ALA A 191 -36.03 -13.72 -28.59
N PRO A 192 -36.81 -14.06 -27.55
CA PRO A 192 -38.27 -13.89 -27.61
C PRO A 192 -38.74 -12.44 -27.67
N GLN A 193 -39.87 -12.19 -28.36
CA GLN A 193 -40.47 -10.85 -28.43
C GLN A 193 -41.21 -10.54 -27.11
N PRO A 194 -40.83 -9.48 -26.37
CA PRO A 194 -41.49 -9.15 -25.12
C PRO A 194 -42.91 -8.61 -25.35
N PRO A 195 -43.87 -8.93 -24.47
CA PRO A 195 -45.24 -8.44 -24.57
C PRO A 195 -45.30 -6.90 -24.45
N GLN A 196 -46.36 -6.31 -25.03
CA GLN A 196 -46.65 -4.90 -24.79
C GLN A 196 -47.16 -4.73 -23.36
N ALA A 197 -46.47 -3.90 -22.57
CA ALA A 197 -46.83 -3.61 -21.19
C ALA A 197 -46.58 -2.12 -20.88
N PRO A 198 -47.40 -1.49 -20.03
CA PRO A 198 -47.21 -0.11 -19.63
C PRO A 198 -45.90 0.07 -18.86
N ARG A 199 -45.19 1.18 -19.11
CA ARG A 199 -43.99 1.55 -18.35
C ARG A 199 -44.37 1.82 -16.88
N ARG A 200 -43.58 1.32 -15.93
CA ARG A 200 -43.79 1.50 -14.49
C ARG A 200 -42.59 2.23 -13.85
N PRO A 201 -42.42 3.54 -14.07
CA PRO A 201 -41.24 4.27 -13.61
C PRO A 201 -41.08 4.24 -12.08
N LEU A 202 -42.18 4.28 -11.33
CA LEU A 202 -42.16 4.21 -9.86
C LEU A 202 -41.54 2.90 -9.35
N VAL A 203 -41.79 1.76 -9.99
CA VAL A 203 -41.20 0.47 -9.60
C VAL A 203 -39.68 0.47 -9.82
N HIS A 204 -39.23 1.06 -10.94
CA HIS A 204 -37.81 1.21 -11.26
C HIS A 204 -37.07 2.12 -10.27
N VAL A 205 -37.71 3.21 -9.83
CA VAL A 205 -37.17 4.11 -8.80
C VAL A 205 -37.13 3.43 -7.43
N LEU A 206 -38.18 2.73 -7.01
CA LEU A 206 -38.19 1.98 -5.75
C LEU A 206 -37.10 0.91 -5.70
N ALA A 207 -36.86 0.20 -6.81
CA ALA A 207 -35.77 -0.78 -6.92
C ALA A 207 -34.38 -0.13 -6.84
N ALA A 208 -34.21 1.07 -7.42
CA ALA A 208 -32.97 1.85 -7.30
C ALA A 208 -32.73 2.33 -5.85
N LEU A 209 -33.79 2.82 -5.18
CA LEU A 209 -33.74 3.26 -3.78
C LEU A 209 -33.45 2.09 -2.84
N LEU A 210 -34.03 0.90 -3.09
CA LEU A 210 -33.74 -0.31 -2.30
C LEU A 210 -32.30 -0.80 -2.51
N ALA A 211 -31.78 -0.73 -3.74
CA ALA A 211 -30.39 -1.04 -4.04
C ALA A 211 -29.40 -0.04 -3.40
N LEU A 212 -29.73 1.25 -3.38
CA LEU A 212 -28.97 2.25 -2.64
C LEU A 212 -29.02 1.98 -1.14
N GLY A 213 -30.23 1.71 -0.61
CA GLY A 213 -30.48 1.34 0.78
C GLY A 213 -29.62 0.18 1.26
N LEU A 214 -29.48 -0.86 0.43
CA LEU A 214 -28.59 -1.99 0.68
C LEU A 214 -27.13 -1.55 0.87
N TRP A 215 -26.57 -0.79 -0.08
CA TRP A 215 -25.18 -0.32 0.01
C TRP A 215 -24.96 0.69 1.15
N THR A 216 -25.95 1.52 1.47
CA THR A 216 -25.88 2.41 2.65
C THR A 216 -25.93 1.62 3.96
N ALA A 217 -26.73 0.54 4.04
CA ALA A 217 -26.74 -0.33 5.21
C ALA A 217 -25.40 -1.05 5.38
N THR A 218 -24.77 -1.52 4.30
CA THR A 218 -23.39 -2.04 4.31
C THR A 218 -22.41 -1.00 4.87
N ALA A 219 -22.49 0.25 4.41
CA ALA A 219 -21.61 1.33 4.87
C ALA A 219 -21.79 1.66 6.37
N LEU A 220 -23.03 1.68 6.87
CA LEU A 220 -23.32 1.90 8.29
C LEU A 220 -22.80 0.74 9.16
N LEU A 221 -23.09 -0.50 8.79
CA LEU A 221 -22.61 -1.69 9.51
C LEU A 221 -21.09 -1.80 9.54
N SER A 222 -20.40 -1.29 8.51
CA SER A 222 -18.93 -1.27 8.46
C SER A 222 -18.31 -0.14 9.29
N ALA A 223 -19.09 0.88 9.67
CA ALA A 223 -18.61 2.03 10.42
C ALA A 223 -18.71 1.87 11.94
N GLU A 224 -19.44 0.86 12.42
CA GLU A 224 -19.63 0.55 13.85
C GLU A 224 -18.61 -0.47 14.39
N ALA A 225 -17.62 -0.87 13.58
CA ALA A 225 -16.53 -1.74 14.02
C ALA A 225 -15.66 -1.04 15.10
N PRO A 226 -15.35 -1.67 16.25
CA PRO A 226 -14.67 -0.98 17.35
C PRO A 226 -13.23 -0.54 17.00
N GLU A 227 -12.93 0.75 17.16
CA GLU A 227 -11.56 1.27 17.20
C GLU A 227 -10.90 0.89 18.53
N GLU A 228 -9.78 0.16 18.51
CA GLU A 228 -9.02 -0.20 19.71
C GLU A 228 -8.16 1.00 20.17
N THR A 229 -8.70 1.81 21.08
CA THR A 229 -8.16 3.14 21.43
C THR A 229 -6.91 3.10 22.30
N ALA A 230 -5.87 3.85 21.92
CA ALA A 230 -4.72 4.21 22.76
C ALA A 230 -4.81 5.69 23.25
N PRO A 231 -4.45 6.03 24.51
CA PRO A 231 -4.65 7.39 25.05
C PRO A 231 -3.47 8.35 24.82
N ALA A 232 -3.77 9.66 24.92
CA ALA A 232 -2.87 10.77 24.56
C ALA A 232 -1.76 11.10 25.56
N ALA A 233 -0.67 11.71 25.05
CA ALA A 233 0.45 12.25 25.84
C ALA A 233 0.37 13.78 25.99
N THR A 234 0.79 14.30 27.15
CA THR A 234 0.81 15.73 27.49
C THR A 234 2.18 16.39 27.29
N THR A 235 2.16 17.64 26.83
CA THR A 235 3.32 18.50 26.48
C THR A 235 3.78 19.42 27.63
N GLN A 236 5.09 19.74 27.75
CA GLN A 236 5.64 21.08 28.13
C GLN A 236 7.21 21.17 27.99
N PRO A 237 7.89 22.35 28.07
CA PRO A 237 8.65 22.84 26.90
C PRO A 237 10.11 23.36 27.10
N ASP A 238 10.73 23.64 25.95
CA ASP A 238 11.97 24.39 25.53
C ASP A 238 12.90 25.17 26.50
N ALA A 239 14.21 25.14 26.15
CA ALA A 239 15.13 26.29 25.88
C ALA A 239 16.58 26.11 26.45
N PRO A 240 17.64 26.84 25.98
CA PRO A 240 18.03 27.20 24.60
C PRO A 240 19.56 27.03 24.27
N THR A 241 19.95 27.47 23.06
CA THR A 241 21.19 27.31 22.24
C THR A 241 22.53 27.97 22.69
N THR A 242 23.67 27.54 22.09
CA THR A 242 24.96 28.23 21.69
C THR A 242 26.29 27.62 22.24
N ALA A 243 27.49 27.67 21.59
CA ALA A 243 27.90 27.86 20.17
C ALA A 243 29.42 27.57 19.88
N THR A 244 29.72 27.10 18.64
CA THR A 244 30.90 27.21 17.71
C THR A 244 32.39 27.36 18.16
N THR A 245 33.33 26.57 17.54
CA THR A 245 34.52 26.99 16.68
C THR A 245 35.91 26.28 16.90
N ALA A 246 36.40 25.52 15.88
CA ALA A 246 37.78 25.27 15.32
C ALA A 246 39.11 25.30 16.16
N ALA A 247 40.27 24.67 15.80
CA ALA A 247 40.71 23.62 14.84
C ALA A 247 42.25 23.31 15.00
N GLN A 248 42.79 22.20 14.46
CA GLN A 248 44.07 22.05 13.69
C GLN A 248 44.64 20.59 13.61
N GLY A 249 45.17 20.18 12.45
CA GLY A 249 46.41 19.35 12.38
C GLY A 249 46.38 17.97 11.69
N THR A 250 45.28 17.23 11.74
CA THR A 250 45.24 15.78 11.42
C THR A 250 44.02 15.37 10.58
N ALA A 251 43.38 16.35 9.95
CA ALA A 251 42.11 16.19 9.25
C ALA A 251 42.23 15.33 7.97
N TRP A 252 41.40 14.29 7.89
CA TRP A 252 41.11 13.53 6.68
C TRP A 252 39.76 13.97 6.13
N THR A 253 39.70 14.24 4.83
CA THR A 253 38.45 14.63 4.17
C THR A 253 37.92 13.48 3.33
N VAL A 254 36.65 13.12 3.53
CA VAL A 254 35.97 12.11 2.71
C VAL A 254 35.85 12.61 1.27
N ALA A 255 36.41 11.85 0.34
CA ALA A 255 36.34 12.14 -1.10
C ALA A 255 35.10 11.52 -1.74
N GLN A 256 34.78 10.27 -1.35
CA GLN A 256 33.60 9.52 -1.77
C GLN A 256 33.22 8.54 -0.68
N GLY A 257 31.93 8.29 -0.48
CA GLY A 257 31.48 7.23 0.43
C GLY A 257 29.99 6.95 0.34
N THR A 258 29.58 5.87 1.00
CA THR A 258 28.19 5.45 1.14
C THR A 258 27.89 5.19 2.61
N LEU A 259 26.68 5.55 3.02
CA LEU A 259 26.11 5.21 4.33
C LEU A 259 24.75 4.57 4.09
N SER A 260 24.61 3.32 4.51
CA SER A 260 23.44 2.49 4.23
C SER A 260 22.90 1.81 5.49
N ILE A 261 21.60 1.53 5.48
CA ILE A 261 20.91 0.76 6.50
C ILE A 261 20.13 -0.38 5.89
N GLU A 262 19.93 -1.43 6.68
CA GLU A 262 19.10 -2.58 6.35
C GLU A 262 18.27 -2.97 7.58
N VAL A 263 16.96 -3.06 7.40
CA VAL A 263 16.00 -3.46 8.44
C VAL A 263 15.00 -4.45 7.86
N THR A 264 14.63 -5.49 8.61
CA THR A 264 13.59 -6.43 8.17
C THR A 264 12.20 -5.81 8.34
N GLN A 265 11.27 -6.01 7.41
CA GLN A 265 9.86 -5.66 7.54
C GLN A 265 8.99 -6.75 6.92
N GLY A 266 8.00 -7.28 7.66
CA GLY A 266 7.19 -8.41 7.20
C GLY A 266 8.05 -9.61 6.77
N GLY A 267 9.09 -9.90 7.55
CA GLY A 267 10.13 -10.90 7.21
C GLY A 267 11.06 -10.55 6.03
N ASN A 268 10.87 -9.44 5.30
CA ASN A 268 11.67 -9.05 4.13
C ASN A 268 12.76 -8.03 4.50
N PRO A 269 14.03 -8.15 4.07
CA PRO A 269 15.02 -7.09 4.25
C PRO A 269 14.70 -5.88 3.38
N VAL A 270 14.66 -4.70 3.99
CA VAL A 270 14.49 -3.40 3.34
C VAL A 270 15.79 -2.60 3.50
N GLN A 271 16.42 -2.27 2.37
CA GLN A 271 17.67 -1.52 2.32
C GLN A 271 17.44 -0.05 1.95
N GLY A 272 18.25 0.84 2.51
CA GLY A 272 18.20 2.27 2.25
C GLY A 272 19.53 2.97 2.45
N THR A 273 19.59 4.23 2.04
CA THR A 273 20.80 5.07 2.09
C THR A 273 20.50 6.48 2.59
N PHE A 274 21.47 7.10 3.24
CA PHE A 274 21.45 8.53 3.56
C PHE A 274 22.21 9.31 2.50
N GLY A 275 21.53 10.24 1.83
CA GLY A 275 22.12 11.08 0.78
C GLY A 275 22.91 12.28 1.31
N GLY A 276 22.71 12.66 2.57
CA GLY A 276 23.34 13.80 3.23
C GLY A 276 23.98 13.37 4.54
N TRP A 277 25.30 13.42 4.60
CA TRP A 277 26.09 13.22 5.81
C TRP A 277 27.47 13.88 5.65
N THR A 278 28.11 14.19 6.76
CA THR A 278 29.46 14.74 6.84
C THR A 278 30.25 13.96 7.90
N ALA A 279 31.55 13.82 7.69
CA ALA A 279 32.46 13.28 8.70
C ALA A 279 33.64 14.23 8.89
N ASP A 280 33.90 14.65 10.12
CA ASP A 280 35.16 15.22 10.55
C ASP A 280 36.01 14.09 11.13
N ILE A 281 37.23 13.92 10.62
CA ILE A 281 38.09 12.76 10.89
C ILE A 281 39.48 13.24 11.27
N ASP A 282 39.82 13.11 12.55
CA ASP A 282 41.17 13.24 13.07
C ASP A 282 41.77 11.83 13.16
N TYR A 283 42.81 11.51 12.39
CA TYR A 283 43.44 10.20 12.46
C TYR A 283 44.95 10.28 12.23
N ASP A 284 45.72 9.69 13.14
CA ASP A 284 47.17 9.56 13.08
C ASP A 284 47.58 8.13 12.67
N PRO A 285 48.12 7.94 11.44
CA PRO A 285 48.66 6.67 10.99
C PRO A 285 49.82 6.10 11.84
N ALA A 286 50.56 6.93 12.59
CA ALA A 286 51.70 6.47 13.38
C ALA A 286 51.26 5.75 14.67
N THR A 287 50.18 6.20 15.29
CA THR A 287 49.60 5.57 16.50
C THR A 287 48.38 4.69 16.21
N GLY A 288 47.84 4.72 14.99
CA GLY A 288 46.62 4.00 14.61
C GLY A 288 45.38 4.48 15.37
N SER A 289 45.42 5.70 15.88
CA SER A 289 44.46 6.28 16.83
C SER A 289 43.92 7.61 16.31
N GLY A 290 42.77 8.05 16.84
CA GLY A 290 42.15 9.30 16.41
C GLY A 290 40.77 9.56 16.99
N HIS A 291 40.03 10.47 16.36
CA HIS A 291 38.64 10.80 16.67
C HIS A 291 37.84 10.99 15.37
N VAL A 292 36.55 10.68 15.41
CA VAL A 292 35.63 10.93 14.30
C VAL A 292 34.29 11.44 14.83
N GLU A 293 33.80 12.51 14.23
CA GLU A 293 32.43 12.98 14.36
C GLU A 293 31.72 12.82 13.00
N VAL A 294 30.68 11.99 12.95
CA VAL A 294 29.80 11.85 11.79
C VAL A 294 28.46 12.49 12.11
N LEU A 295 27.99 13.40 11.25
CA LEU A 295 26.66 13.98 11.29
C LEU A 295 25.88 13.51 10.06
N ILE A 296 24.67 12.98 10.28
CA ILE A 296 23.84 12.36 9.25
C ILE A 296 22.52 13.13 9.18
N ASP A 297 22.23 13.76 8.04
CA ASP A 297 20.92 14.36 7.80
C ASP A 297 19.87 13.26 7.69
N VAL A 298 19.00 13.17 8.69
CA VAL A 298 17.96 12.13 8.77
C VAL A 298 16.92 12.31 7.67
N ALA A 299 16.66 13.55 7.23
CA ALA A 299 15.71 13.82 6.15
C ALA A 299 16.20 13.28 4.79
N SER A 300 17.51 13.09 4.64
CA SER A 300 18.14 12.52 3.44
C SER A 300 17.95 11.01 3.25
N LEU A 301 17.28 10.32 4.19
CA LEU A 301 17.03 8.88 4.09
C LEU A 301 16.10 8.55 2.91
N SER A 302 16.58 7.64 2.07
CA SER A 302 15.80 6.89 1.09
C SER A 302 15.78 5.41 1.49
N LEU A 303 14.59 4.90 1.86
CA LEU A 303 14.31 3.52 2.28
C LEU A 303 13.13 2.96 1.46
N GLY A 304 13.11 3.22 0.15
CA GLY A 304 12.05 2.79 -0.76
C GLY A 304 10.67 3.35 -0.37
N ALA A 305 9.64 2.50 -0.42
CA ALA A 305 8.25 2.89 -0.11
C ALA A 305 8.03 3.33 1.35
N VAL A 306 8.88 2.89 2.27
CA VAL A 306 8.80 3.21 3.71
C VAL A 306 9.73 4.37 4.12
N SER A 307 10.33 5.08 3.16
CA SER A 307 11.20 6.24 3.42
C SER A 307 10.57 7.23 4.39
N ASP A 308 9.32 7.64 4.12
CA ASP A 308 8.66 8.68 4.91
C ASP A 308 8.17 8.15 6.25
N SER A 309 7.81 6.86 6.34
CA SER A 309 7.54 6.19 7.62
C SER A 309 8.79 6.12 8.50
N ALA A 310 9.94 5.75 7.93
CA ALA A 310 11.21 5.65 8.66
C ALA A 310 11.77 7.02 9.10
N LYS A 311 11.54 8.08 8.32
CA LYS A 311 11.82 9.47 8.73
C LYS A 311 10.77 10.04 9.70
N GLY A 312 9.62 9.37 9.82
CA GLY A 312 8.48 9.78 10.64
C GLY A 312 8.72 9.64 12.15
N PRO A 313 7.79 10.17 12.97
CA PRO A 313 7.95 10.27 14.42
C PRO A 313 8.04 8.91 15.13
N ASP A 314 7.41 7.87 14.57
CA ASP A 314 7.45 6.51 15.12
C ASP A 314 8.83 5.85 14.99
N PHE A 315 9.70 6.37 14.11
CA PHE A 315 11.02 5.85 13.81
C PHE A 315 12.12 6.88 14.09
N LEU A 316 12.75 7.46 13.07
CA LEU A 316 13.91 8.34 13.24
C LEU A 316 13.54 9.78 13.61
N ASN A 317 12.28 10.17 13.39
CA ASN A 317 11.71 11.49 13.71
C ASN A 317 12.57 12.66 13.19
N ALA A 318 12.81 12.69 11.88
CA ALA A 318 13.66 13.70 11.23
C ALA A 318 13.31 15.16 11.57
N PRO A 319 12.03 15.57 11.78
CA PRO A 319 11.73 16.96 12.15
C PRO A 319 12.22 17.34 13.56
N ALA A 320 12.13 16.43 14.54
CA ALA A 320 12.61 16.68 15.91
C ALA A 320 14.11 16.37 16.08
N HIS A 321 14.61 15.43 15.27
CA HIS A 321 15.98 14.93 15.28
C HIS A 321 16.54 14.99 13.85
N PRO A 322 16.80 16.20 13.31
CA PRO A 322 17.25 16.37 11.92
C PRO A 322 18.63 15.77 11.67
N GLN A 323 19.41 15.56 12.72
CA GLN A 323 20.71 14.91 12.66
C GLN A 323 20.76 13.70 13.59
N ALA A 324 21.21 12.57 13.04
CA ALA A 324 21.84 11.51 13.83
C ALA A 324 23.35 11.79 13.90
N ARG A 325 23.99 11.43 15.02
CA ARG A 325 25.41 11.70 15.27
C ARG A 325 26.12 10.43 15.72
N PHE A 326 27.34 10.20 15.22
CA PHE A 326 28.27 9.24 15.80
C PHE A 326 29.54 9.97 16.20
N ASP A 327 29.87 9.95 17.48
CA ASP A 327 31.07 10.57 18.05
C ASP A 327 31.93 9.48 18.69
N ALA A 328 33.13 9.24 18.16
CA ALA A 328 33.92 8.09 18.57
C ALA A 328 35.43 8.32 18.52
N ARG A 329 36.13 7.69 19.46
CA ARG A 329 37.59 7.55 19.39
C ARG A 329 37.95 6.35 18.53
N ILE A 330 38.85 6.56 17.58
CA ILE A 330 39.46 5.49 16.79
C ILE A 330 40.58 4.87 17.63
N LEU A 331 40.54 3.56 17.78
CA LEU A 331 41.50 2.75 18.52
C LEU A 331 42.18 1.76 17.55
N PRO A 332 43.49 1.50 17.74
CA PRO A 332 44.24 0.58 16.90
C PRO A 332 43.80 -0.87 17.15
N PRO A 333 44.07 -1.79 16.21
CA PRO A 333 43.79 -3.20 16.38
C PRO A 333 44.43 -3.79 17.65
N ARG A 334 43.64 -4.51 18.46
CA ARG A 334 44.13 -5.19 19.67
C ARG A 334 45.04 -6.39 19.38
N THR A 335 45.01 -6.89 18.15
CA THR A 335 45.85 -7.99 17.64
C THR A 335 46.42 -7.60 16.28
N GLN A 336 47.60 -8.10 15.96
CA GLN A 336 48.23 -7.85 14.66
C GLN A 336 47.33 -8.39 13.53
N GLY A 337 46.92 -7.53 12.59
CA GLY A 337 45.98 -7.87 11.52
C GLY A 337 44.50 -7.90 11.92
N GLY A 338 44.13 -7.49 13.14
CA GLY A 338 42.74 -7.29 13.53
C GLY A 338 42.13 -5.99 12.94
N PRO A 339 40.81 -5.81 13.05
CA PRO A 339 40.15 -4.57 12.65
C PRO A 339 40.48 -3.40 13.59
N HIS A 340 40.39 -2.18 13.08
CA HIS A 340 40.32 -0.98 13.92
C HIS A 340 38.96 -0.92 14.61
N VAL A 341 38.86 -0.14 15.68
CA VAL A 341 37.61 0.03 16.44
C VAL A 341 37.34 1.51 16.66
N ALA A 342 36.18 1.99 16.19
CA ALA A 342 35.63 3.27 16.59
C ALA A 342 34.71 3.04 17.79
N GLN A 343 35.08 3.58 18.97
CA GLN A 343 34.32 3.43 20.21
C GLN A 343 33.85 4.79 20.73
N GLY A 344 32.54 4.92 20.93
CA GLY A 344 31.91 6.12 21.48
C GLY A 344 30.39 6.10 21.32
N THR A 345 29.78 7.27 21.29
CA THR A 345 28.33 7.41 21.39
C THR A 345 27.66 7.53 20.01
N LEU A 346 26.75 6.62 19.71
CA LEU A 346 25.82 6.74 18.59
C LEU A 346 24.52 7.39 19.11
N THR A 347 24.08 8.47 18.48
CA THR A 347 22.84 9.18 18.82
C THR A 347 21.89 9.12 17.64
N ILE A 348 20.81 8.36 17.78
CA ILE A 348 19.72 8.24 16.79
C ILE A 348 18.41 8.62 17.49
N ALA A 349 17.55 9.37 16.80
CA ALA A 349 16.28 9.88 17.35
C ALA A 349 16.47 10.55 18.74
N GLY A 350 17.56 11.33 18.89
CA GLY A 350 17.91 12.02 20.13
C GLY A 350 18.40 11.13 21.28
N LYS A 351 18.45 9.80 21.12
CA LYS A 351 18.90 8.88 22.17
C LYS A 351 20.37 8.46 21.98
N PRO A 352 21.26 8.77 22.95
CA PRO A 352 22.64 8.30 22.94
C PRO A 352 22.74 6.85 23.42
N VAL A 353 23.50 6.03 22.69
CA VAL A 353 23.83 4.64 23.03
C VAL A 353 25.32 4.40 22.80
N GLU A 354 26.01 3.91 23.82
CA GLU A 354 27.42 3.54 23.73
C GLU A 354 27.62 2.39 22.74
N THR A 355 28.48 2.63 21.75
CA THR A 355 28.56 1.85 20.53
C THR A 355 30.01 1.54 20.17
N THR A 356 30.25 0.33 19.69
CA THR A 356 31.58 -0.13 19.25
C THR A 356 31.48 -0.61 17.82
N LEU A 357 32.03 0.18 16.89
CA LEU A 357 32.02 -0.07 15.44
C LEU A 357 33.37 -0.64 15.01
N PRO A 358 33.48 -1.95 14.72
CA PRO A 358 34.67 -2.51 14.09
C PRO A 358 34.73 -2.11 12.61
N PHE A 359 35.93 -1.80 12.12
CA PHE A 359 36.14 -1.46 10.71
C PHE A 359 37.52 -1.89 10.18
N GLU A 360 37.55 -2.20 8.90
CA GLU A 360 38.77 -2.40 8.12
C GLU A 360 39.26 -1.04 7.63
N LEU A 361 40.58 -0.83 7.67
CA LEU A 361 41.25 0.39 7.21
C LEU A 361 42.50 0.01 6.41
N THR A 362 42.57 0.48 5.17
CA THR A 362 43.74 0.38 4.30
C THR A 362 44.27 1.77 4.00
N LEU A 363 45.57 1.97 4.19
CA LEU A 363 46.27 3.21 3.90
C LEU A 363 47.23 3.01 2.71
N ASP A 364 47.17 3.92 1.75
CA ASP A 364 48.07 3.99 0.60
C ASP A 364 48.54 5.44 0.44
N GLY A 365 49.68 5.75 1.07
CA GLY A 365 50.16 7.13 1.24
C GLY A 365 49.12 8.00 1.96
N ASP A 366 48.75 9.12 1.33
CA ASP A 366 47.75 10.07 1.83
C ASP A 366 46.30 9.67 1.47
N ARG A 367 46.06 8.46 0.97
CA ARG A 367 44.72 7.92 0.68
C ARG A 367 44.34 6.82 1.67
N ALA A 368 43.16 6.95 2.28
CA ALA A 368 42.55 5.94 3.13
C ALA A 368 41.33 5.32 2.44
N THR A 369 41.12 4.01 2.64
CA THR A 369 39.87 3.31 2.34
C THR A 369 39.40 2.60 3.60
N ALA A 370 38.15 2.85 4.02
CA ALA A 370 37.60 2.33 5.27
C ALA A 370 36.22 1.70 5.06
N ARG A 371 35.98 0.55 5.68
CA ARG A 371 34.72 -0.20 5.61
C ARG A 371 34.35 -0.77 6.97
N GLY A 372 33.10 -0.61 7.37
CA GLY A 372 32.61 -1.17 8.63
C GLY A 372 31.14 -1.52 8.58
N THR A 373 30.74 -2.38 9.52
CA THR A 373 29.36 -2.78 9.72
C THR A 373 29.09 -2.92 11.21
N LEU A 374 27.95 -2.40 11.63
CA LEU A 374 27.42 -2.49 12.99
C LEU A 374 25.96 -2.88 12.90
N THR A 375 25.52 -3.86 13.68
CA THR A 375 24.10 -4.09 13.91
C THR A 375 23.72 -3.47 15.24
N VAL A 376 22.70 -2.61 15.23
CA VAL A 376 22.08 -2.05 16.43
C VAL A 376 20.68 -2.63 16.64
N ASP A 377 20.21 -2.68 17.88
CA ASP A 377 18.79 -2.87 18.14
C ASP A 377 18.10 -1.50 18.12
N ARG A 378 17.15 -1.30 17.20
CA ARG A 378 16.42 -0.03 17.08
C ARG A 378 15.68 0.35 18.36
N ARG A 379 15.31 -0.62 19.20
CA ARG A 379 14.57 -0.40 20.46
C ARG A 379 15.42 0.31 21.51
N ASP A 380 16.74 0.14 21.50
CA ASP A 380 17.67 0.86 22.40
C ASP A 380 17.57 2.38 22.17
N PHE A 381 17.41 2.76 20.90
CA PHE A 381 17.18 4.14 20.46
C PHE A 381 15.70 4.56 20.56
N GLY A 382 14.80 3.66 20.97
CA GLY A 382 13.35 3.86 20.97
C GLY A 382 12.69 3.91 19.58
N VAL A 383 13.44 3.58 18.53
CA VAL A 383 13.01 3.67 17.13
C VAL A 383 12.06 2.51 16.82
N GLY A 384 10.84 2.84 16.41
CA GLY A 384 9.77 1.88 16.12
C GLY A 384 9.20 1.21 17.37
N ALA A 385 9.13 1.90 18.51
CA ALA A 385 8.69 1.32 19.79
C ALA A 385 7.31 0.62 19.74
N GLY A 386 6.40 1.06 18.86
CA GLY A 386 5.10 0.41 18.62
C GLY A 386 5.17 -0.93 17.86
N TYR A 387 6.28 -1.22 17.19
CA TYR A 387 6.52 -2.48 16.46
C TYR A 387 7.25 -3.47 17.39
N ALA A 388 6.51 -4.04 18.34
CA ALA A 388 7.03 -4.97 19.34
C ALA A 388 7.15 -6.43 18.85
N ASP A 389 6.70 -6.74 17.63
CA ASP A 389 6.85 -8.05 16.98
C ASP A 389 7.91 -7.97 15.87
N GLU A 390 8.98 -8.75 16.02
CA GLU A 390 10.11 -8.77 15.10
C GLU A 390 9.75 -9.27 13.69
N SER A 391 8.68 -10.06 13.57
CA SER A 391 8.18 -10.51 12.26
C SER A 391 7.60 -9.35 11.44
N THR A 392 7.09 -8.30 12.11
CA THR A 392 6.50 -7.11 11.47
C THR A 392 7.57 -6.09 11.09
N VAL A 393 8.48 -5.77 12.01
CA VAL A 393 9.68 -4.95 11.76
C VAL A 393 10.82 -5.49 12.63
N GLY A 394 11.91 -5.92 12.01
CA GLY A 394 13.10 -6.46 12.65
C GLY A 394 13.66 -5.52 13.71
N PHE A 395 14.14 -6.04 14.84
CA PHE A 395 14.76 -5.23 15.88
C PHE A 395 16.19 -4.85 15.48
N GLY A 396 16.92 -5.80 14.92
CA GLY A 396 18.23 -5.55 14.31
C GLY A 396 18.14 -4.64 13.09
N VAL A 397 18.91 -3.55 13.13
CA VAL A 397 19.19 -2.67 11.98
C VAL A 397 20.68 -2.73 11.71
N ALA A 398 21.07 -3.22 10.53
CA ALA A 398 22.47 -3.23 10.11
C ALA A 398 22.82 -1.89 9.45
N ILE A 399 23.79 -1.19 10.01
CA ILE A 399 24.38 0.06 9.50
C ILE A 399 25.71 -0.30 8.84
N ARG A 400 25.89 0.10 7.57
CA ARG A 400 27.10 -0.20 6.79
C ARG A 400 27.65 1.06 6.14
N PHE A 401 28.96 1.23 6.19
CA PHE A 401 29.67 2.30 5.48
C PHE A 401 30.83 1.75 4.64
N ASP A 402 31.07 2.39 3.50
CA ASP A 402 32.26 2.22 2.65
C ASP A 402 32.66 3.62 2.19
N LEU A 403 33.88 4.05 2.50
CA LEU A 403 34.37 5.38 2.14
C LEU A 403 35.86 5.39 1.74
N THR A 404 36.20 6.41 0.97
CA THR A 404 37.59 6.80 0.68
C THR A 404 37.81 8.23 1.14
N ALA A 405 38.94 8.47 1.79
CA ALA A 405 39.33 9.77 2.29
C ALA A 405 40.76 10.12 1.87
N SER A 406 41.07 11.41 1.83
CA SER A 406 42.39 11.95 1.57
C SER A 406 42.85 12.84 2.72
N ARG A 407 44.09 12.64 3.17
CA ARG A 407 44.73 13.50 4.15
C ARG A 407 44.84 14.93 3.61
N GLN A 408 44.54 15.93 4.43
CA GLN A 408 44.83 17.32 4.07
C GLN A 408 46.34 17.63 4.25
N PRO A 409 46.93 18.47 3.37
CA PRO A 409 48.35 18.81 3.40
C PRO A 409 48.75 19.79 4.51
#